data_AF-A0A2U9ZZ20-F1
#
_entry.id   AF-A0A2U9ZZ20-F1
#
_cell.length_a   1.000
_cell.length_b   1.000
_cell.length_c   1.000
_cell.angle_alpha   90.00
_cell.angle_beta   90.00
_cell.angle_gamma   90.00
#
_symmetry.space_group_name_H-M   'P 1'
#
loop_
_entity.id
_entity.type
_entity.pdbx_description
1 polymer ?
#
loop_
_entity_poly.entity_id
_entity_poly.type
_entity_poly.pdbx_seq_one_letter_code
_entity_poly.pdbx_strand_id
1 'polypeptide(L)' 'MRLRLSGLLFLLVISLPSGNVFRNDGATVRTCTRRGGNCYFGCKLGWKWVAFCHNVLSCCIELKINKPPQVNLP' A
#
# COMPACT_ATOMS: atom_id res chain seq x y z
N MET A 1 13.06 -21.88 -23.90
CA MET A 1 11.72 -21.84 -23.26
C MET A 1 11.71 -21.36 -21.79
N ARG A 2 12.76 -20.72 -21.26
CA ARG A 2 12.75 -20.22 -19.86
C ARG A 2 12.34 -18.75 -19.69
N LEU A 3 12.39 -17.96 -20.77
CA LEU A 3 12.05 -16.53 -20.76
C LEU A 3 10.56 -16.24 -20.57
N ARG A 4 9.67 -17.16 -20.96
CA ARG A 4 8.21 -16.97 -20.83
C ARG A 4 7.75 -16.96 -19.38
N LEU A 5 8.39 -17.75 -18.50
CA LEU A 5 8.02 -17.82 -17.09
C LEU A 5 8.42 -16.54 -16.34
N SER A 6 9.59 -15.98 -16.66
CA SER A 6 10.06 -14.71 -16.08
C SER A 6 9.14 -13.54 -16.47
N GLY A 7 8.78 -13.43 -17.77
CA GLY A 7 7.84 -12.39 -18.22
C GLY A 7 6.47 -12.50 -17.57
N LEU A 8 5.95 -13.71 -17.38
CA LEU A 8 4.68 -13.94 -16.70
C LEU A 8 4.72 -13.53 -15.22
N LEU A 9 5.83 -13.81 -14.53
CA LEU A 9 6.04 -13.39 -13.14
C LEU A 9 6.08 -11.87 -13.00
N PHE A 10 6.70 -11.15 -13.93
CA PHE A 10 6.68 -9.68 -13.92
C PHE A 10 5.27 -9.13 -14.11
N LEU A 11 4.47 -9.68 -15.02
CA LEU A 11 3.08 -9.28 -15.22
C LEU A 11 2.22 -9.49 -13.97
N LEU A 12 2.43 -10.61 -13.26
CA LEU A 12 1.76 -10.90 -12.00
C LEU A 12 2.11 -9.88 -10.90
N VAL A 13 3.38 -9.48 -10.78
CA VAL A 13 3.80 -8.48 -9.77
C VAL A 13 3.20 -7.10 -10.03
N ILE A 14 3.08 -6.69 -11.30
CA ILE A 14 2.53 -5.37 -11.68
C ILE A 14 1.01 -5.33 -11.52
N SER A 15 0.33 -6.48 -11.65
CA SER A 15 -1.12 -6.59 -11.47
C SER A 15 -1.56 -6.69 -10.01
N LEU A 16 -0.63 -6.69 -9.04
CA LEU A 16 -1.00 -6.61 -7.63
C LEU A 16 -1.69 -5.26 -7.36
N PRO A 17 -2.94 -5.25 -6.89
CA PRO A 17 -3.67 -4.03 -6.62
C PRO A 17 -2.96 -3.22 -5.53
N SER A 18 -2.62 -1.97 -5.86
CA SER A 18 -2.01 -1.06 -4.91
C SER A 18 -3.03 -0.58 -3.87
N GLY A 19 -2.66 -0.70 -2.58
CA GLY A 19 -3.21 0.04 -1.44
C GLY A 19 -4.67 -0.19 -1.00
N ASN A 20 -5.62 -0.47 -1.89
CA ASN A 20 -7.04 -0.56 -1.53
C ASN A 20 -7.52 -1.97 -1.20
N VAL A 21 -6.86 -3.02 -1.74
CA VAL A 21 -7.40 -4.39 -1.71
C VAL A 21 -6.79 -5.24 -0.58
N PHE A 22 -5.61 -4.85 -0.05
CA PHE A 22 -4.92 -5.59 1.00
C PHE A 22 -4.67 -4.72 2.23
N ARG A 23 -5.75 -4.45 2.98
CA ARG A 23 -5.67 -3.96 4.36
C ARG A 23 -5.37 -5.15 5.26
N ASN A 24 -4.19 -5.20 5.87
CA ASN A 24 -3.88 -6.24 6.85
C ASN A 24 -4.07 -5.69 8.26
N ASP A 25 -5.27 -5.88 8.81
CA ASP A 25 -5.58 -5.51 10.20
C ASP A 25 -4.94 -6.46 11.23
N GLY A 26 -4.42 -7.63 10.80
CA GLY A 26 -3.69 -8.56 11.67
C GLY A 26 -2.24 -8.11 11.96
N ALA A 27 -1.68 -7.25 11.12
CA ALA A 27 -0.36 -6.65 11.32
C ALA A 27 -0.48 -5.24 11.94
N THR A 28 -1.08 -5.14 13.13
CA THR A 28 -1.07 -3.90 13.91
C THR A 28 0.35 -3.61 14.41
N VAL A 29 1.13 -2.90 13.61
CA VAL A 29 2.43 -2.40 14.02
C VAL A 29 2.21 -1.23 14.97
N ARG A 30 2.46 -1.45 16.27
CA ARG A 30 2.21 -0.49 17.36
C ARG A 30 2.70 0.94 17.05
N THR A 31 3.84 1.08 16.39
CA THR A 31 4.40 2.38 16.01
C THR A 31 3.58 3.08 14.92
N CYS A 32 3.07 2.35 13.94
CA CYS A 32 2.20 2.86 12.89
C CYS A 32 0.83 3.26 13.45
N THR A 33 0.21 2.37 14.23
CA THR A 33 -1.11 2.62 14.84
C THR A 33 -1.07 3.78 15.83
N ARG A 34 0.01 3.93 16.62
CA ARG A 34 0.19 5.09 17.51
C ARG A 34 0.23 6.43 16.77
N ARG A 35 0.64 6.43 15.50
CA ARG A 35 0.64 7.62 14.62
C ARG A 35 -0.71 7.83 13.91
N GLY A 36 -1.72 7.00 14.19
CA GLY A 36 -3.00 7.00 13.48
C GLY A 36 -2.90 6.45 12.05
N GLY A 37 -1.85 5.67 11.75
CA GLY A 37 -1.64 5.04 10.45
C GLY A 37 -2.10 3.59 10.41
N ASN A 38 -2.34 3.12 9.19
CA ASN A 38 -2.72 1.74 8.88
C ASN A 38 -1.69 1.09 7.93
N CYS A 39 -1.57 -0.23 8.00
CA CYS A 39 -0.66 -1.00 7.15
C CYS A 39 -1.35 -1.51 5.88
N TYR A 40 -0.77 -1.18 4.72
CA TYR A 40 -1.28 -1.57 3.39
C TYR A 40 -0.16 -2.07 2.48
N PHE A 41 -0.50 -2.85 1.46
CA PHE A 41 0.42 -3.19 0.36
C PHE A 41 0.56 -1.99 -0.60
N GLY A 42 1.35 -0.99 -0.16
CA GLY A 42 1.45 0.34 -0.78
C GLY A 42 0.39 1.33 -0.25
N CYS A 43 0.69 2.63 -0.28
CA CYS A 43 -0.26 3.65 0.18
C CYS A 43 -1.23 4.05 -0.92
N LYS A 44 -2.52 4.07 -0.59
CA LYS A 44 -3.57 4.61 -1.47
C LYS A 44 -3.40 6.11 -1.70
N LEU A 45 -4.02 6.62 -2.76
CA LEU A 45 -4.07 8.05 -3.04
C LEU A 45 -4.68 8.81 -1.86
N GLY A 46 -4.13 9.98 -1.54
CA GLY A 46 -4.53 10.76 -0.35
C GLY A 46 -3.95 10.25 0.96
N TRP A 47 -3.09 9.23 0.93
CA TRP A 47 -2.37 8.71 2.08
C TRP A 47 -0.86 8.84 1.86
N LYS A 48 -0.14 9.22 2.90
CA LYS A 48 1.30 9.40 2.90
C LYS A 48 2.00 8.17 3.48
N TRP A 49 3.04 7.70 2.79
CA TRP A 49 3.95 6.70 3.31
C TRP A 49 4.83 7.29 4.42
N VAL A 50 4.97 6.55 5.53
CA VAL A 50 5.75 7.02 6.70
C VAL A 50 6.83 6.04 7.12
N ALA A 51 6.56 4.75 7.06
CA ALA A 51 7.51 3.71 7.45
C ALA A 51 7.10 2.37 6.84
N PHE A 52 7.98 1.39 6.91
CA PHE A 52 7.60 0.00 6.68
C PHE A 52 6.84 -0.56 7.90
N CYS A 53 5.79 -1.34 7.62
CA CYS A 53 5.23 -2.28 8.57
C CYS A 53 6.03 -3.61 8.50
N HIS A 54 5.51 -4.71 9.04
CA HIS A 54 6.18 -6.01 8.91
C HIS A 54 6.17 -6.49 7.44
N ASN A 55 7.30 -7.04 6.96
CA ASN A 55 7.55 -7.45 5.57
C ASN A 55 7.41 -6.29 4.55
N VAL A 56 6.73 -6.55 3.42
CA VAL A 56 6.56 -5.61 2.29
C VAL A 56 5.38 -4.63 2.48
N LEU A 57 4.78 -4.61 3.67
CA LEU A 57 3.67 -3.69 3.99
C LEU A 57 4.20 -2.30 4.35
N SER A 58 3.43 -1.29 3.99
CA SER A 58 3.72 0.12 4.21
C SER A 58 2.77 0.72 5.25
N CYS A 59 3.32 1.47 6.20
CA CYS A 59 2.56 2.30 7.11
C CYS A 59 2.13 3.59 6.40
N CYS A 60 0.84 3.77 6.27
CA CYS A 60 0.23 4.89 5.56
C CYS A 60 -0.62 5.71 6.52
N ILE A 61 -0.49 7.04 6.45
CA ILE A 61 -1.30 7.98 7.23
C ILE A 61 -2.11 8.83 6.28
N GLU A 62 -3.38 9.06 6.60
CA GLU A 62 -4.25 9.92 5.80
C GLU A 62 -3.75 11.37 5.79
N LEU A 63 -3.63 11.96 4.59
CA LEU A 63 -3.33 13.37 4.44
C LEU A 63 -4.55 14.19 4.86
N LYS A 64 -4.42 15.05 5.87
CA LYS A 64 -5.50 15.96 6.29
C LYS A 64 -5.60 17.22 5.41
N ILE A 65 -4.50 17.62 4.79
CA ILE A 65 -4.36 18.80 3.94
C ILE A 65 -3.77 18.41 2.59
N ASN A 66 -4.08 19.16 1.54
CA ASN A 66 -3.55 18.95 0.18
C ASN A 66 -3.79 17.54 -0.38
N LYS A 67 -4.98 16.97 -0.11
CA LYS A 67 -5.39 15.70 -0.75
C LYS A 67 -5.43 15.90 -2.27
N PRO A 68 -4.84 14.98 -3.07
CA PRO A 68 -4.94 15.07 -4.52
C PRO A 68 -6.42 14.97 -4.95
N PRO A 69 -6.84 15.65 -6.03
CA PRO A 69 -8.23 15.66 -6.48
C PRO A 69 -8.75 14.24 -6.81
N GLN A 70 -7.84 13.33 -7.15
CA GLN A 70 -8.12 11.93 -7.46
C GLN A 70 -8.64 11.10 -6.28
N VAL A 71 -8.58 11.60 -5.05
CA VAL A 71 -9.13 10.90 -3.88
C VAL A 71 -10.65 10.86 -3.91
N ASN A 72 -11.29 11.84 -4.54
CA ASN A 72 -12.75 11.97 -4.61
C ASN A 72 -13.33 11.53 -5.97
N LEU A 73 -12.48 11.01 -6.87
CA LEU A 73 -12.93 10.48 -8.15
C LEU A 73 -13.53 9.08 -7.93
N PRO A 74 -14.73 8.79 -8.45
CA PRO A 74 -15.40 7.49 -8.31
C PRO A 74 -14.67 6.36 -9.03
#